data_AF-A0AAQ5XX09-F1
#
_entry.id   AF-A0AAQ5XX09-F1
#
_cell.length_a   1.000
_cell.length_b   1.000
_cell.length_c   1.000
_cell.angle_alpha   90.00
_cell.angle_beta   90.00
_cell.angle_gamma   90.00
#
_symmetry.space_group_name_H-M   'P 1'
#
loop_
_entity.id
_entity.type
_entity.pdbx_description
1 polymer ?
#
loop_
_entity_poly.entity_id
_entity_poly.type
_entity_poly.pdbx_seq_one_letter_code
_entity_poly.pdbx_strand_id
1 'polypeptide(L)'
;MMFPWSAVFSLEPKVPGQRTTEELVTNTLMLELGAMVKRTERIRLERATEGRRRRRSSSSTADYSWLANAPTPQPYELTPNDLLELQDLCTKIPPAQCGPVIVRFRALVSQMEPEVHEVPRLFRSVLRDCVDEVSGNDAVQTQDPVFEKQQRSKSLSFVTFRTKFRTGNFLKGSGMRGSRGNLQQQVDWSDEEEDGEGEEEAIKARSRKGRSKSMPEITPLEQSAQG
;
A
#
# COMPACT_ATOMS: atom_id res chain seq x y z
N MET A 1 -10.63 0.83 -2.30
CA MET A 1 -11.00 0.37 -0.95
C MET A 1 -10.13 -0.81 -0.54
N MET A 2 -9.92 -1.02 0.76
CA MET A 2 -9.25 -2.22 1.30
C MET A 2 -10.30 -3.32 1.48
N PHE A 3 -9.93 -4.60 1.34
CA PHE A 3 -10.91 -5.68 1.55
C PHE A 3 -11.32 -5.72 3.03
N PRO A 4 -12.59 -5.99 3.38
CA PRO A 4 -13.03 -6.07 4.77
C PRO A 4 -12.16 -7.02 5.60
N TRP A 5 -11.79 -8.17 5.02
CA TRP A 5 -10.94 -9.17 5.66
C TRP A 5 -9.49 -8.72 5.87
N SER A 6 -8.99 -7.77 5.07
CA SER A 6 -7.62 -7.25 5.19
C SER A 6 -7.44 -6.15 6.24
N ALA A 7 -8.54 -5.63 6.78
CA ALA A 7 -8.52 -4.64 7.86
C ALA A 7 -7.82 -5.18 9.12
N VAL A 8 -8.06 -6.45 9.46
CA VAL A 8 -7.50 -7.10 10.65
C VAL A 8 -5.97 -7.10 10.63
N PHE A 9 -5.38 -7.27 9.44
CA PHE A 9 -3.93 -7.33 9.25
C PHE A 9 -3.27 -5.94 9.11
N SER A 10 -4.06 -4.91 8.84
CA SER A 10 -3.59 -3.53 8.65
C SER A 10 -3.68 -2.68 9.91
N LEU A 11 -4.37 -3.16 10.95
CA LEU A 11 -4.48 -2.44 12.21
C LEU A 11 -3.08 -2.27 12.82
N GLU A 12 -2.73 -1.04 13.18
CA GLU A 12 -1.51 -0.78 13.94
C GLU A 12 -1.63 -1.42 15.33
N PRO A 13 -0.59 -2.11 15.85
CA PRO A 13 -0.70 -2.74 17.14
C PRO A 13 -0.87 -1.64 18.19
N LYS A 14 -1.84 -1.81 19.10
CA LYS A 14 -2.10 -0.85 20.18
C LYS A 14 -0.89 -0.63 21.11
N VAL A 15 0.12 -1.49 21.04
CA VAL A 15 1.38 -1.39 21.79
C VAL A 15 2.55 -1.78 20.87
N PRO A 16 3.59 -0.92 20.74
CA PRO A 16 4.79 -1.24 19.96
C PRO A 16 5.49 -2.50 20.49
N GLY A 17 5.83 -3.44 19.61
CA GLY A 17 6.68 -4.61 19.94
C GLY A 17 5.96 -5.84 20.52
N GLN A 18 4.63 -5.88 20.57
CA GLN A 18 3.86 -7.01 21.13
C GLN A 18 3.54 -8.13 20.13
N ARG A 19 3.79 -7.95 18.82
CA ARG A 19 3.46 -8.98 17.83
C ARG A 19 4.46 -10.11 17.84
N THR A 20 3.97 -11.34 17.79
CA THR A 20 4.83 -12.51 17.61
C THR A 20 5.41 -12.52 16.19
N THR A 21 6.52 -13.24 15.98
CA THR A 21 7.11 -13.38 14.65
C THR A 21 6.14 -14.07 13.68
N GLU A 22 5.36 -15.03 14.16
CA GLU A 22 4.34 -15.74 13.37
C GLU A 22 3.20 -14.82 12.94
N GLU A 23 2.74 -13.94 13.84
CA GLU A 23 1.75 -12.92 13.51
C GLU A 23 2.27 -11.95 12.45
N LEU A 24 3.54 -11.54 12.55
CA LEU A 24 4.16 -10.66 11.55
C LEU A 24 4.23 -11.32 10.17
N VAL A 25 4.63 -12.60 10.11
CA VAL A 25 4.67 -13.38 8.87
C VAL A 25 3.27 -13.49 8.29
N THR A 26 2.29 -13.90 9.10
CA THR A 26 0.89 -14.03 8.68
C THR A 26 0.32 -12.72 8.17
N ASN A 27 0.50 -11.62 8.90
CA ASN A 27 0.04 -10.29 8.48
C ASN A 27 0.66 -9.90 7.14
N THR A 28 1.98 -10.06 6.99
CA THR A 28 2.69 -9.68 5.77
C THR A 28 2.19 -10.48 4.57
N LEU A 29 2.10 -11.80 4.72
CA LEU A 29 1.63 -12.72 3.69
C LEU A 29 0.19 -12.46 3.28
N MET A 30 -0.72 -12.24 4.23
CA MET A 30 -2.12 -11.93 3.96
C MET A 30 -2.31 -10.55 3.32
N LEU A 31 -1.49 -9.55 3.69
CA LEU A 31 -1.48 -8.24 3.03
C LEU A 31 -0.98 -8.33 1.59
N GLU A 32 0.05 -9.15 1.32
CA GLU A 32 0.54 -9.40 -0.03
C GLU A 32 -0.51 -10.08 -0.90
N LEU A 33 -1.24 -11.07 -0.37
CA LEU A 33 -2.39 -11.66 -1.05
C LEU A 33 -3.42 -10.57 -1.40
N GLY A 34 -3.81 -9.74 -0.43
CA GLY A 34 -4.75 -8.65 -0.65
C GLY A 34 -4.27 -7.66 -1.71
N ALA A 35 -2.98 -7.34 -1.74
CA ALA A 35 -2.39 -6.49 -2.76
C ALA A 35 -2.49 -7.13 -4.16
N MET A 36 -2.21 -8.44 -4.28
CA MET A 36 -2.29 -9.15 -5.57
C MET A 36 -3.72 -9.31 -6.08
N VAL A 37 -4.67 -9.65 -5.21
CA VAL A 37 -6.09 -9.75 -5.58
C VAL A 37 -6.59 -8.39 -6.09
N LYS A 38 -6.33 -7.32 -5.34
CA LYS A 38 -6.71 -5.95 -5.75
C LYS A 38 -6.08 -5.54 -7.07
N ARG A 39 -4.79 -5.84 -7.25
CA ARG A 39 -4.09 -5.51 -8.50
C ARG A 39 -4.72 -6.25 -9.69
N THR A 40 -5.00 -7.54 -9.52
CA THR A 40 -5.60 -8.39 -10.56
C THR A 40 -7.00 -7.90 -10.92
N GLU A 41 -7.82 -7.55 -9.92
CA GLU A 41 -9.15 -6.98 -10.12
C GLU A 41 -9.10 -5.64 -10.87
N ARG A 42 -8.16 -4.76 -10.51
CA ARG A 42 -7.91 -3.49 -11.20
C ARG A 42 -7.57 -3.72 -12.68
N ILE A 43 -6.63 -4.62 -12.96
CA ILE A 43 -6.22 -4.93 -14.35
C ILE A 43 -7.40 -5.48 -15.15
N ARG A 44 -8.20 -6.38 -14.57
CA ARG A 44 -9.41 -6.92 -15.21
C ARG A 44 -10.40 -5.81 -15.57
N LEU A 45 -10.66 -4.89 -14.64
CA LEU A 45 -11.59 -3.79 -14.86
C LEU A 45 -11.07 -2.80 -15.91
N GLU A 46 -9.77 -2.53 -15.93
CA GLU A 46 -9.12 -1.69 -16.94
C GLU A 46 -9.23 -2.31 -18.34
N ARG A 47 -9.01 -3.62 -18.47
CA ARG A 47 -9.19 -4.34 -19.74
C ARG A 47 -10.64 -4.30 -20.22
N ALA A 48 -11.60 -4.46 -19.31
CA ALA A 48 -13.02 -4.40 -19.64
C ALA A 48 -13.47 -2.99 -20.09
N THR A 49 -12.98 -1.93 -19.43
CA THR A 49 -13.32 -0.55 -19.78
C THR A 49 -12.66 -0.10 -21.09
N GLU A 50 -11.41 -0.47 -21.33
CA GLU A 50 -10.70 -0.21 -22.58
C GLU A 50 -11.34 -0.96 -23.76
N GLY A 51 -11.70 -2.24 -23.58
CA GLY A 51 -12.43 -3.00 -24.60
C GLY A 51 -13.79 -2.36 -24.96
N ARG A 52 -14.51 -1.84 -23.96
CA ARG A 52 -15.76 -1.10 -24.18
C ARG A 52 -15.52 0.22 -24.91
N ARG A 53 -14.46 0.97 -24.58
CA ARG A 53 -14.08 2.20 -25.28
C ARG A 53 -13.79 1.93 -26.76
N ARG A 54 -12.99 0.91 -27.08
CA ARG A 54 -12.68 0.54 -28.47
C ARG A 54 -13.93 0.19 -29.26
N ARG A 55 -14.85 -0.60 -28.69
CA ARG A 55 -16.14 -0.96 -29.34
C ARG A 55 -17.00 0.27 -29.62
N ARG A 56 -17.15 1.17 -28.65
CA ARG A 56 -17.87 2.45 -28.85
C ARG A 56 -17.25 3.35 -29.91
N SER A 57 -15.92 3.31 -30.04
CA SER A 57 -15.18 4.11 -31.03
C SER A 57 -15.37 3.60 -32.46
N SER A 58 -15.74 2.33 -32.62
CA SER A 58 -15.92 1.68 -33.93
C SER A 58 -17.39 1.44 -34.30
N SER A 59 -18.32 1.60 -33.36
CA SER A 59 -19.76 1.59 -33.64
C SER A 59 -20.28 3.01 -33.92
N SER A 60 -20.88 3.24 -35.09
CA SER A 60 -21.55 4.51 -35.43
C SER A 60 -22.87 4.73 -34.66
N THR A 61 -23.38 3.71 -33.97
CA THR A 61 -24.66 3.71 -33.26
C THR A 61 -24.44 3.88 -31.76
N ALA A 62 -25.36 4.57 -31.08
CA ALA A 62 -25.31 4.72 -29.62
C ALA A 62 -25.45 3.35 -28.93
N ASP A 63 -24.38 2.89 -28.27
CA ASP A 63 -24.38 1.63 -27.52
C ASP A 63 -25.00 1.84 -26.13
N TYR A 64 -26.22 1.32 -25.96
CA TYR A 64 -26.98 1.33 -24.70
C TYR A 64 -26.61 0.16 -23.76
N SER A 65 -25.51 -0.56 -23.99
CA SER A 65 -25.03 -1.64 -23.12
C SER A 65 -24.78 -1.23 -21.65
N TRP A 66 -24.72 0.06 -21.34
CA TRP A 66 -24.68 0.58 -19.97
C TRP A 66 -26.05 0.61 -19.27
N LEU A 67 -27.16 0.68 -20.03
CA LEU A 67 -28.52 0.51 -19.50
C LEU A 67 -28.82 -0.96 -19.21
N ALA A 68 -28.22 -1.88 -19.97
CA ALA A 68 -28.37 -3.32 -19.78
C ALA A 68 -27.50 -3.87 -18.64
N ASN A 69 -26.34 -3.26 -18.37
CA ASN A 69 -25.41 -3.72 -17.34
C ASN A 69 -25.44 -2.79 -16.11
N ALA A 70 -26.32 -3.08 -15.16
CA ALA A 70 -26.12 -2.76 -13.75
C ALA A 70 -26.06 -4.10 -13.00
N PRO A 71 -24.99 -4.39 -12.21
CA PRO A 71 -24.55 -3.57 -11.08
C PRO A 71 -23.03 -3.33 -11.04
N THR A 72 -22.60 -2.48 -10.11
CA THR A 72 -21.20 -2.36 -9.67
C THR A 72 -20.58 -3.75 -9.46
N PRO A 73 -19.42 -4.07 -10.06
CA PRO A 73 -18.76 -5.34 -9.78
C PRO A 73 -18.54 -5.41 -8.27
N GLN A 74 -19.13 -6.42 -7.62
CA GLN A 74 -18.86 -6.62 -6.21
C GLN A 74 -17.38 -6.97 -6.05
N PRO A 75 -16.70 -6.35 -5.07
CA PRO A 75 -15.30 -6.66 -4.82
C PRO A 75 -15.19 -8.15 -4.52
N TYR A 76 -14.11 -8.77 -4.99
CA TYR A 76 -13.85 -10.16 -4.66
C TYR A 76 -13.71 -10.34 -3.14
N GLU A 77 -14.42 -11.31 -2.58
CA GLU A 77 -14.35 -11.66 -1.17
C GLU A 77 -13.85 -13.09 -1.00
N LEU A 78 -12.91 -13.28 -0.07
CA LEU A 78 -12.46 -14.59 0.35
C LEU A 78 -13.54 -15.25 1.21
N THR A 79 -13.76 -16.55 1.02
CA THR A 79 -14.62 -17.30 1.92
C THR A 79 -13.97 -17.37 3.31
N PRO A 80 -14.77 -17.38 4.41
CA PRO A 80 -14.21 -17.51 5.76
C PRO A 80 -13.32 -18.75 5.93
N ASN A 81 -13.70 -19.86 5.27
CA ASN A 81 -12.93 -21.09 5.29
C ASN A 81 -11.57 -20.94 4.59
N ASP A 82 -11.53 -20.31 3.41
CA ASP A 82 -10.28 -20.04 2.72
C ASP A 82 -9.34 -19.16 3.54
N LEU A 83 -9.91 -18.17 4.21
CA LEU A 83 -9.15 -17.26 5.04
C LEU A 83 -8.54 -17.95 6.27
N LEU A 84 -9.27 -18.87 6.90
CA LEU A 84 -8.75 -19.68 8.01
C LEU A 84 -7.63 -20.63 7.55
N GLU A 85 -7.82 -21.33 6.43
CA GLU A 85 -6.79 -22.25 5.93
C GLU A 85 -5.52 -21.51 5.49
N LEU A 86 -5.66 -20.35 4.84
CA LEU A 86 -4.51 -19.53 4.45
C LEU A 86 -3.75 -19.02 5.68
N GLN A 87 -4.45 -18.63 6.74
CA GLN A 87 -3.79 -18.24 7.99
C GLN A 87 -3.05 -19.41 8.64
N ASP A 88 -3.67 -20.58 8.73
CA ASP A 88 -3.03 -21.79 9.27
C ASP A 88 -1.78 -22.21 8.47
N LEU A 89 -1.78 -21.97 7.15
CA LEU A 89 -0.57 -22.18 6.35
C LEU A 89 0.48 -21.10 6.62
N CYS A 90 0.09 -19.84 6.76
CA CYS A 90 1.02 -18.73 7.01
C CYS A 90 1.75 -18.85 8.35
N THR A 91 1.10 -19.35 9.41
CA THR A 91 1.73 -19.54 10.73
C THR A 91 2.84 -20.60 10.69
N LYS A 92 2.80 -21.52 9.73
CA LYS A 92 3.81 -22.58 9.53
C LYS A 92 5.03 -22.10 8.72
N ILE A 93 4.98 -20.90 8.13
CA ILE A 93 6.08 -20.37 7.33
C ILE A 93 7.17 -19.78 8.25
N PRO A 94 8.43 -20.25 8.16
CA PRO A 94 9.52 -19.66 8.92
C PRO A 94 9.74 -18.18 8.54
N PRO A 95 10.11 -17.29 9.48
CA PRO A 95 10.35 -15.89 9.17
C PRO A 95 11.37 -15.65 8.05
N ALA A 96 12.39 -16.51 7.94
CA ALA A 96 13.38 -16.46 6.86
C ALA A 96 12.80 -16.73 5.47
N GLN A 97 11.70 -17.49 5.38
CA GLN A 97 11.06 -17.89 4.12
C GLN A 97 9.95 -16.94 3.66
N CYS A 98 9.50 -16.01 4.52
CA CYS A 98 8.46 -15.04 4.17
C CYS A 98 8.79 -14.24 2.89
N GLY A 99 10.01 -13.69 2.79
CA GLY A 99 10.45 -12.94 1.61
C GLY A 99 10.48 -13.79 0.32
N PRO A 100 11.19 -14.95 0.30
CA PRO A 100 11.18 -15.87 -0.82
C PRO A 100 9.79 -16.29 -1.31
N VAL A 101 8.86 -16.58 -0.38
CA VAL A 101 7.46 -16.91 -0.70
C VAL A 101 6.79 -15.76 -1.44
N ILE A 102 6.94 -14.52 -0.96
CA ILE A 102 6.35 -13.32 -1.60
C ILE A 102 6.89 -13.14 -3.02
N VAL A 103 8.19 -13.31 -3.21
CA VAL A 103 8.83 -13.19 -4.53
C VAL A 103 8.29 -14.26 -5.49
N ARG A 104 8.24 -15.52 -5.05
CA ARG A 104 7.74 -16.64 -5.86
C ARG A 104 6.27 -16.43 -6.24
N PHE A 105 5.43 -16.04 -5.29
CA PHE A 105 4.02 -15.75 -5.53
C PHE A 105 3.80 -14.62 -6.53
N ARG A 106 4.49 -13.48 -6.36
CA ARG A 106 4.40 -12.35 -7.30
C ARG A 106 4.83 -12.74 -8.70
N ALA A 107 5.93 -13.51 -8.81
CA ALA A 107 6.42 -13.99 -10.09
C ALA A 107 5.39 -14.88 -10.80
N LEU A 108 4.73 -15.80 -10.09
CA LEU A 108 3.69 -16.67 -10.64
C LEU A 108 2.47 -15.89 -11.11
N VAL A 109 1.97 -14.94 -10.31
CA VAL A 109 0.82 -14.09 -10.69
C VAL A 109 1.16 -13.27 -11.94
N SER A 110 2.37 -12.73 -12.04
CA SER A 110 2.81 -11.98 -13.21
C SER A 110 2.98 -12.83 -14.46
N GLN A 111 3.40 -14.09 -14.34
CA GLN A 111 3.61 -14.99 -15.49
C GLN A 111 2.31 -15.60 -16.01
N MET A 112 1.41 -16.00 -15.10
CA MET A 112 0.18 -16.71 -15.45
C MET A 112 -0.98 -15.77 -15.80
N GLU A 113 -0.93 -14.52 -15.34
CA GLU A 113 -2.06 -13.57 -15.38
C GLU A 113 -3.41 -14.20 -14.98
N PRO A 114 -3.49 -14.78 -13.77
CA PRO A 114 -4.65 -15.54 -13.32
C PRO A 114 -5.90 -14.66 -13.18
N GLU A 115 -7.08 -15.31 -13.16
CA GLU A 115 -8.30 -14.64 -12.73
C GLU A 115 -8.26 -14.31 -11.23
N VAL A 116 -9.06 -13.33 -10.81
CA VAL A 116 -9.11 -12.83 -9.42
C VAL A 116 -9.35 -13.96 -8.40
N HIS A 117 -10.19 -14.93 -8.75
CA HIS A 117 -10.55 -16.05 -7.88
C HIS A 117 -9.49 -17.17 -7.84
N GLU A 118 -8.54 -17.16 -8.78
CA GLU A 118 -7.43 -18.11 -8.85
C GLU A 118 -6.22 -17.63 -8.04
N VAL A 119 -6.07 -16.32 -7.83
CA VAL A 119 -4.98 -15.72 -7.05
C VAL A 119 -4.84 -16.36 -5.65
N PRO A 120 -5.91 -16.56 -4.86
CA PRO A 120 -5.80 -17.21 -3.55
C PRO A 120 -5.48 -18.70 -3.63
N ARG A 121 -5.87 -19.38 -4.73
CA ARG A 121 -5.52 -20.78 -4.96
C ARG A 121 -4.03 -20.94 -5.27
N LEU A 122 -3.49 -20.06 -6.11
CA LEU A 122 -2.05 -20.00 -6.38
C LEU A 122 -1.27 -19.69 -5.11
N PHE A 123 -1.76 -18.75 -4.31
CA PHE A 123 -1.13 -18.41 -3.03
C PHE A 123 -1.09 -19.61 -2.07
N ARG A 124 -2.21 -20.33 -1.92
CA ARG A 124 -2.29 -21.57 -1.15
C ARG A 124 -1.29 -22.62 -1.63
N SER A 125 -1.13 -22.79 -2.95
CA SER A 125 -0.13 -23.71 -3.53
C SER A 125 1.28 -23.32 -3.11
N VAL A 126 1.67 -22.05 -3.28
CA VAL A 126 3.01 -21.57 -2.92
C VAL A 126 3.29 -21.76 -1.43
N LEU A 127 2.30 -21.52 -0.57
CA LEU A 127 2.45 -21.75 0.87
C LEU A 127 2.66 -23.23 1.19
N ARG A 128 1.87 -24.13 0.59
CA ARG A 128 2.04 -25.58 0.78
C ARG A 128 3.40 -26.06 0.31
N ASP A 129 3.82 -25.65 -0.89
CA ASP A 129 5.13 -25.99 -1.44
C ASP A 129 6.26 -25.57 -0.47
N CYS A 130 6.17 -24.36 0.11
CA CYS A 130 7.15 -23.90 1.08
C CYS A 130 7.12 -24.70 2.39
N VAL A 131 5.94 -25.05 2.91
CA VAL A 131 5.81 -25.86 4.12
C VAL A 131 6.38 -27.26 3.90
N ASP A 132 6.14 -27.85 2.73
CA ASP A 132 6.65 -29.16 2.35
C ASP A 132 8.18 -29.14 2.16
N GLU A 133 8.73 -28.10 1.50
CA GLU A 133 10.17 -27.88 1.35
C GLU A 133 10.88 -27.75 2.71
N VAL A 134 10.28 -27.05 3.67
CA VAL A 134 10.85 -26.88 5.03
C VAL A 134 10.78 -28.19 5.82
N SER A 135 9.63 -28.88 5.78
CA SER A 135 9.42 -30.15 6.49
C SER A 135 10.36 -31.25 5.97
N GLY A 136 10.61 -31.29 4.65
CA GLY A 136 11.57 -32.20 4.04
C GLY A 136 13.02 -31.89 4.40
N ASN A 137 13.38 -30.61 4.51
CA ASN A 137 14.73 -30.20 4.91
C ASN A 137 15.03 -30.48 6.40
N ASP A 138 14.05 -30.38 7.29
CA ASP A 138 14.21 -30.72 8.70
C ASP A 138 14.54 -32.20 8.93
N ALA A 139 14.01 -33.10 8.09
CA ALA A 139 14.32 -34.52 8.10
C ALA A 139 15.75 -34.85 7.62
N VAL A 140 16.35 -33.97 6.81
CA VAL A 140 17.73 -34.10 6.32
C VAL A 140 18.72 -33.39 7.26
N GLN A 141 18.32 -32.27 7.87
CA GLN A 141 19.16 -31.49 8.80
C GLN A 141 19.29 -32.11 10.20
N THR A 142 18.52 -33.15 10.55
CA THR A 142 18.68 -33.86 11.83
C THR A 142 20.04 -34.57 11.97
N GLN A 143 20.87 -34.58 10.92
CA GLN A 143 22.20 -35.19 10.94
C GLN A 143 23.36 -34.24 11.32
N ASP A 144 23.17 -32.91 11.38
CA ASP A 144 24.29 -31.99 11.68
C ASP A 144 23.93 -30.74 12.53
N PRO A 145 23.50 -30.87 13.80
CA PRO A 145 23.42 -29.73 14.72
C PRO A 145 24.70 -29.50 15.56
N VAL A 146 25.82 -30.17 15.28
CA VAL A 146 26.96 -30.23 16.21
C VAL A 146 27.97 -29.09 16.04
N PHE A 147 28.07 -28.43 14.88
CA PHE A 147 29.15 -27.45 14.63
C PHE A 147 28.79 -25.96 14.80
N GLU A 148 27.52 -25.60 14.95
CA GLU A 148 27.09 -24.19 15.06
C GLU A 148 26.80 -23.74 16.51
N LYS A 149 27.29 -24.47 17.52
CA LYS A 149 27.22 -24.03 18.93
C LYS A 149 28.50 -23.34 19.43
N GLN A 150 29.50 -23.18 18.57
CA GLN A 150 30.77 -22.53 18.91
C GLN A 150 30.94 -21.14 18.29
N GLN A 151 29.84 -20.39 18.08
CA GLN A 151 29.94 -18.93 18.01
C GLN A 151 29.18 -18.30 19.18
N ARG A 152 29.82 -18.44 20.34
CA ARG A 152 29.40 -17.88 21.61
C ARG A 152 29.09 -16.39 21.48
N SER A 153 27.86 -16.06 21.82
CA SER A 153 27.24 -14.75 21.87
C SER A 153 28.15 -13.66 22.45
N LYS A 154 28.42 -12.62 21.66
CA LYS A 154 28.74 -11.30 22.21
C LYS A 154 27.43 -10.71 22.71
N SER A 155 27.27 -10.62 24.03
CA SER A 155 26.07 -10.13 24.71
C SER A 155 25.60 -8.79 24.12
N LEU A 156 24.45 -8.77 23.45
CA LEU A 156 23.72 -7.54 23.09
C LEU A 156 22.70 -7.20 24.18
N SER A 157 23.10 -7.32 25.44
CA SER A 157 22.26 -6.95 26.58
C SER A 157 22.32 -5.44 26.80
N PHE A 158 21.17 -4.78 26.56
CA PHE A 158 20.79 -3.43 26.99
C PHE A 158 21.72 -2.28 26.60
N VAL A 159 21.54 -1.76 25.39
CA VAL A 159 21.96 -0.38 25.09
C VAL A 159 20.99 0.56 25.81
N THR A 160 21.35 1.00 27.01
CA THR A 160 20.63 2.11 27.66
C THR A 160 20.97 3.40 26.90
N PHE A 161 20.00 3.94 26.18
CA PHE A 161 20.14 5.20 25.46
C PHE A 161 20.16 6.35 26.47
N ARG A 162 21.32 6.62 27.09
CA ARG A 162 21.52 7.81 27.93
C ARG A 162 21.74 9.01 27.01
N THR A 163 20.64 9.59 26.56
CA THR A 163 20.59 10.92 25.94
C THR A 163 21.26 11.94 26.86
N LYS A 164 22.38 12.52 26.44
CA LYS A 164 22.99 13.68 27.12
C LYS A 164 22.43 14.96 26.50
N PHE A 165 21.24 15.36 26.93
CA PHE A 165 20.90 16.79 26.87
C PHE A 165 21.79 17.50 27.89
N ARG A 166 22.86 18.13 27.40
CA ARG A 166 23.60 19.12 28.18
C ARG A 166 22.74 20.38 28.19
N THR A 167 21.92 20.53 29.24
CA THR A 167 21.41 21.85 29.62
C THR A 167 22.61 22.69 29.99
N GLY A 168 22.98 23.62 29.11
CA GLY A 168 24.13 24.50 29.29
C GLY A 168 23.82 25.56 30.35
N ASN A 169 24.65 25.62 31.39
CA ASN A 169 24.75 26.79 32.24
C ASN A 169 25.54 27.87 31.51
N PHE A 170 24.98 29.08 31.53
CA PHE A 170 25.62 30.34 31.16
C PHE A 170 26.98 30.53 31.84
N LEU A 171 27.98 31.01 31.08
CA LEU A 171 28.97 32.03 31.49
C LEU A 171 30.01 32.28 30.36
N LYS A 172 29.83 33.41 29.67
CA LYS A 172 30.81 34.44 29.24
C LYS A 172 32.28 34.01 28.98
N GLY A 173 32.74 34.19 27.73
CA GLY A 173 34.14 34.56 27.47
C GLY A 173 34.78 34.11 26.15
N SER A 174 35.04 35.10 25.29
CA SER A 174 36.11 35.18 24.26
C SER A 174 36.03 34.28 23.02
N GLY A 175 36.00 34.94 21.85
CA GLY A 175 35.90 34.30 20.55
C GLY A 175 37.23 33.81 19.98
N MET A 176 37.14 32.81 19.10
CA MET A 176 37.98 32.71 17.91
C MET A 176 37.18 32.12 16.75
N ARG A 177 37.17 32.92 15.69
CA ARG A 177 36.81 32.71 14.29
C ARG A 177 37.15 31.30 13.77
N GLY A 178 36.14 30.61 13.21
CA GLY A 178 36.28 29.42 12.37
C GLY A 178 35.08 29.32 11.43
N SER A 179 35.34 29.49 10.13
CA SER A 179 34.36 29.77 9.09
C SER A 179 34.02 28.51 8.28
N ARG A 180 32.73 28.35 7.97
CA ARG A 180 32.10 27.72 6.77
C ARG A 180 31.94 26.20 6.70
N GLY A 181 30.66 25.80 6.70
CA GLY A 181 30.11 24.52 6.26
C GLY A 181 28.58 24.53 6.35
N ASN A 182 27.95 25.36 5.53
CA ASN A 182 26.52 25.67 5.43
C ASN A 182 25.68 24.50 4.86
N LEU A 183 24.57 24.11 5.52
CA LEU A 183 23.21 24.10 4.95
C LEU A 183 22.19 23.57 5.99
N GLN A 184 21.53 24.48 6.70
CA GLN A 184 20.30 24.20 7.43
C GLN A 184 19.32 25.32 7.11
N GLN A 185 18.40 25.07 6.19
CA GLN A 185 17.24 25.94 6.00
C GLN A 185 16.14 25.40 6.91
N GLN A 186 16.16 25.91 8.15
CA GLN A 186 15.02 25.89 9.05
C GLN A 186 14.09 27.02 8.60
N VAL A 187 12.84 26.66 8.27
CA VAL A 187 11.79 27.62 7.92
C VAL A 187 11.34 28.29 9.21
N ASP A 188 11.70 29.56 9.34
CA ASP A 188 11.24 30.47 10.38
C ASP A 188 9.94 31.12 9.90
N TRP A 189 8.86 30.95 10.67
CA TRP A 189 7.57 31.57 10.38
C TRP A 189 7.59 32.98 10.97
N SER A 190 7.84 33.98 10.14
CA SER A 190 7.63 35.38 10.52
C SER A 190 6.21 35.79 10.12
N ASP A 191 5.47 36.17 11.14
CA ASP A 191 4.17 36.82 11.14
C ASP A 191 4.39 38.31 10.86
N GLU A 192 4.00 38.78 9.68
CA GLU A 192 3.90 40.21 9.36
C GLU A 192 2.52 40.47 8.75
N GLU A 193 1.74 41.27 9.50
CA GLU A 193 0.49 41.90 9.12
C GLU A 193 0.71 43.02 8.07
N GLU A 194 -0.39 43.40 7.40
CA GLU A 194 -0.58 44.54 6.49
C GLU A 194 0.06 44.46 5.08
N ASP A 195 -0.73 44.11 4.06
CA ASP A 195 -1.53 45.12 3.34
C ASP A 195 -2.36 44.43 2.24
N GLY A 196 -3.68 44.55 2.38
CA GLY A 196 -4.65 44.04 1.42
C GLY A 196 -4.76 44.98 0.23
N GLU A 197 -4.49 44.47 -0.98
CA GLU A 197 -5.01 45.02 -2.25
C GLU A 197 -4.65 44.17 -3.49
N GLY A 198 -3.99 43.02 -3.35
CA GLY A 198 -3.57 42.17 -4.49
C GLY A 198 -4.32 40.84 -4.68
N GLU A 199 -5.22 40.47 -3.76
CA GLU A 199 -5.72 39.09 -3.70
C GLU A 199 -6.88 38.79 -4.67
N GLU A 200 -7.64 39.80 -5.09
CA GLU A 200 -8.84 39.57 -5.92
C GLU A 200 -8.51 39.10 -7.35
N GLU A 201 -7.37 39.53 -7.91
CA GLU A 201 -6.92 39.10 -9.24
C GLU A 201 -6.36 37.67 -9.26
N ALA A 202 -5.66 37.26 -8.19
CA ALA A 202 -5.06 35.93 -8.09
C ALA A 202 -6.13 34.83 -7.95
N ILE A 203 -7.23 35.12 -7.26
CA ILE A 203 -8.35 34.18 -7.08
C ILE A 203 -9.14 34.02 -8.40
N LYS A 204 -9.30 35.10 -9.18
CA LYS A 204 -9.96 35.09 -10.50
C LYS A 204 -9.14 34.36 -11.57
N ALA A 205 -7.80 34.44 -11.48
CA ALA A 205 -6.90 33.71 -12.38
C ALA A 205 -6.93 32.19 -12.14
N ARG A 206 -7.13 31.74 -10.89
CA ARG A 206 -7.26 30.31 -10.55
C ARG A 206 -8.60 29.70 -10.96
N SER A 207 -9.72 30.43 -10.93
CA SER A 207 -11.03 29.86 -11.33
C SER A 207 -11.13 29.59 -12.84
N ARG A 208 -10.36 30.32 -13.67
CA ARG A 208 -10.35 30.17 -15.14
C ARG A 208 -9.54 28.95 -15.63
N LYS A 209 -8.68 28.36 -14.80
CA LYS A 209 -7.83 27.22 -15.17
C LYS A 209 -8.45 25.86 -14.81
N GLY A 210 -9.75 25.81 -14.50
CA GLY A 210 -10.46 24.57 -14.14
C GLY A 210 -11.73 24.29 -14.93
N ARG A 211 -12.14 25.15 -15.86
CA ARG A 211 -13.38 24.95 -16.63
C ARG A 211 -13.11 24.03 -17.82
N SER A 212 -13.37 22.73 -17.64
CA SER A 212 -13.52 21.77 -18.74
C SER A 212 -14.48 22.35 -19.78
N LYS A 213 -14.00 22.50 -21.02
CA LYS A 213 -14.74 23.05 -22.17
C LYS A 213 -15.84 22.09 -22.69
N SER A 214 -16.50 21.33 -21.81
CA SER A 214 -17.49 20.31 -22.19
C SER A 214 -18.93 20.64 -21.81
N MET A 215 -19.21 21.83 -21.27
CA MET A 215 -20.59 22.27 -21.02
C MET A 215 -21.01 23.29 -22.09
N PRO A 216 -21.99 22.97 -22.96
CA PRO A 216 -22.62 23.99 -23.79
C PRO A 216 -23.36 25.00 -22.89
N GLU A 217 -23.31 26.27 -23.27
CA GLU A 217 -24.05 27.33 -22.59
C GLU A 217 -25.54 27.17 -22.90
N ILE A 218 -26.33 26.87 -21.87
CA ILE A 218 -27.79 26.81 -21.98
C ILE A 218 -28.29 28.23 -21.66
N THR A 219 -28.56 29.01 -22.70
CA THR A 219 -29.27 30.28 -22.55
C THR A 219 -30.76 30.00 -22.31
N PRO A 220 -31.40 30.58 -21.27
CA PRO A 220 -32.83 30.41 -21.07
C PRO A 220 -33.57 31.16 -22.19
N LEU A 221 -34.37 30.41 -22.95
CA LEU A 221 -35.26 30.96 -23.95
C LEU A 221 -36.48 31.52 -23.21
N GLU A 222 -36.54 32.83 -22.99
CA GLU A 222 -37.77 33.49 -22.56
C GLU A 222 -38.80 33.39 -23.69
N GLN A 223 -39.74 32.46 -23.56
CA GLN A 223 -40.94 32.45 -24.39
C GLN A 223 -41.87 33.55 -23.87
N SER A 224 -41.87 34.70 -24.56
CA SER A 224 -42.98 35.65 -24.46
C SER A 224 -44.23 34.98 -25.05
N ALA A 225 -45.12 34.51 -24.18
CA ALA A 225 -46.49 34.24 -24.56
C ALA A 225 -47.22 35.59 -24.67
N GLN A 226 -47.32 36.11 -25.89
CA GLN A 226 -48.31 37.13 -26.23
C GLN A 226 -49.60 36.40 -26.61
N GLY A 227 -50.59 36.51 -25.73
CA GLY A 227 -52.01 36.26 -26.01
C GLY A 227 -52.79 37.48 -25.54
#